data_AF-A0A8K0D7P3-F1
#
_entry.id   AF-A0A8K0D7P3-F1
#
_cell.length_a   1.000
_cell.length_b   1.000
_cell.length_c   1.000
_cell.angle_alpha   90.00
_cell.angle_beta   90.00
_cell.angle_gamma   90.00
#
_symmetry.space_group_name_H-M   'P 1'
#
loop_
_entity.id
_entity.type
_entity.pdbx_description
1 polymer ?
#
loop_
_entity_poly.entity_id
_entity_poly.type
_entity_poly.pdbx_seq_one_letter_code
_entity_poly.pdbx_strand_id
1 'polypeptide(L)'
;MVSIQFRSEHLCNGAILSPTWVVSTARPFYNMTESINRFKAVAGTLRLGNNANAVQVSNISRAVLHPNFYFESNSPVMHNDIAAVEMETPFIFFRTVRNINLPYKSEEFFWKDHGCRLGCNEF
;
A
#
# COMPACT_ATOMS: atom_id res chain seq x y z
N MET A 1 6.50 0.12 6.57
CA MET A 1 5.28 -0.55 6.06
C MET A 1 4.07 0.06 6.73
N VAL A 2 2.96 0.09 6.00
CA VAL A 2 1.66 0.62 6.44
C VAL A 2 0.61 -0.44 6.23
N SER A 3 -0.25 -0.66 7.21
CA SER A 3 -1.47 -1.45 7.09
C SER A 3 -2.60 -0.49 6.73
N ILE A 4 -3.17 -0.65 5.54
CA ILE A 4 -4.39 0.04 5.13
C ILE A 4 -5.57 -0.78 5.66
N GLN A 5 -6.42 -0.12 6.43
CA GLN A 5 -7.55 -0.73 7.11
C GLN A 5 -8.86 -0.08 6.69
N PHE A 6 -9.91 -0.89 6.57
CA PHE A 6 -11.29 -0.43 6.43
C PHE A 6 -12.07 -0.94 7.63
N ARG A 7 -12.71 -0.03 8.38
CA ARG A 7 -13.44 -0.40 9.61
C ARG A 7 -12.62 -1.23 10.60
N SER A 8 -11.33 -0.90 10.74
CA SER A 8 -10.36 -1.60 11.60
C SER A 8 -9.92 -2.99 11.13
N GLU A 9 -10.33 -3.43 9.94
CA GLU A 9 -9.87 -4.67 9.32
C GLU A 9 -8.78 -4.37 8.29
N HIS A 10 -7.68 -5.14 8.31
CA HIS A 10 -6.61 -5.02 7.32
C HIS A 10 -7.10 -5.44 5.94
N LEU A 11 -6.92 -4.56 4.96
CA LEU A 11 -7.23 -4.85 3.55
C LEU A 11 -5.97 -5.06 2.72
N CYS A 12 -4.99 -4.17 2.85
CA CYS A 12 -3.75 -4.25 2.09
C CYS A 12 -2.59 -3.54 2.78
N ASN A 13 -1.41 -3.67 2.17
CA ASN A 13 -0.21 -3.01 2.61
C ASN A 13 0.07 -1.73 1.82
N GLY A 14 0.89 -0.86 2.40
CA GLY A 14 1.43 0.32 1.75
C GLY A 14 2.87 0.62 2.16
N ALA A 15 3.53 1.46 1.38
CA ALA A 15 4.85 1.97 1.64
C ALA A 15 4.83 3.50 1.74
N ILE A 16 5.52 4.04 2.74
CA ILE A 16 5.55 5.48 3.01
C ILE A 16 6.49 6.14 2.00
N LEU A 17 5.99 7.14 1.27
CA LEU A 17 6.79 7.97 0.38
C LEU A 17 7.24 9.26 1.08
N SER A 18 6.34 9.85 1.87
CA SER A 18 6.57 11.05 2.66
C SER A 18 5.70 11.02 3.92
N PRO A 19 5.82 11.99 4.84
CA PRO A 19 4.97 12.06 6.03
C PRO A 19 3.47 11.99 5.71
N THR A 20 3.03 12.55 4.59
CA THR A 20 1.60 12.61 4.22
C THR A 20 1.21 11.67 3.08
N TRP A 21 2.17 10.98 2.44
CA TRP A 21 1.89 10.16 1.26
C TRP A 21 2.36 8.72 1.42
N VAL A 22 1.46 7.79 1.09
CA VAL A 22 1.70 6.35 1.02
C VAL A 22 1.39 5.87 -0.39
N VAL A 23 2.24 5.01 -0.94
CA VAL A 23 1.89 4.22 -2.13
C VAL A 23 1.29 2.89 -1.70
N SER A 24 0.21 2.46 -2.34
CA SER A 24 -0.49 1.21 -2.06
C SER A 24 -1.12 0.65 -3.34
N THR A 25 -1.89 -0.42 -3.22
CA THR A 25 -2.72 -0.96 -4.30
C THR A 25 -3.98 -0.12 -4.51
N ALA A 26 -4.50 -0.09 -5.73
CA ALA A 26 -5.70 0.67 -6.10
C ALA A 26 -6.99 -0.07 -5.72
N ARG A 27 -6.98 -1.41 -5.83
CA ARG A 27 -8.16 -2.27 -5.65
C ARG A 27 -9.00 -1.95 -4.40
N PRO A 28 -8.45 -1.75 -3.19
CA PRO A 28 -9.26 -1.50 -1.99
C PRO A 28 -10.07 -0.20 -2.05
N PHE A 29 -9.63 0.77 -2.84
CA PHE A 29 -10.25 2.09 -2.94
C PHE A 29 -11.24 2.19 -4.11
N TYR A 30 -11.24 1.22 -5.02
CA TYR A 30 -12.11 1.21 -6.19
C TYR A 30 -13.59 1.20 -5.78
N ASN A 31 -14.38 2.14 -6.30
CA ASN A 31 -15.77 2.38 -5.92
C ASN A 31 -16.01 2.63 -4.42
N MET A 32 -14.98 3.03 -3.66
CA MET A 32 -15.08 3.32 -2.22
C MET A 32 -14.82 4.79 -1.86
N THR A 33 -14.81 5.71 -2.83
CA THR A 33 -14.51 7.14 -2.62
C THR A 33 -15.44 7.79 -1.58
N GLU A 34 -16.74 7.51 -1.62
CA GLU A 34 -17.73 8.02 -0.64
C GLU A 34 -17.52 7.47 0.78
N SER A 35 -16.68 6.44 0.90
CA SER A 35 -16.42 5.69 2.12
C SER A 35 -15.02 5.93 2.68
N ILE A 36 -14.29 6.91 2.13
CA ILE A 36 -12.88 7.15 2.46
C ILE A 36 -12.66 7.42 3.95
N ASN A 37 -13.63 8.03 4.61
CA ASN A 37 -13.64 8.28 6.06
C ASN A 37 -13.63 7.01 6.93
N ARG A 38 -13.91 5.84 6.35
CA ARG A 38 -13.83 4.53 7.02
C ARG A 38 -12.46 3.87 6.87
N PHE A 39 -11.55 4.47 6.08
CA PHE A 39 -10.21 4.00 5.89
C PHE A 39 -9.22 4.63 6.88
N LYS A 40 -8.26 3.83 7.31
CA LYS A 40 -7.16 4.25 8.17
C LYS A 40 -5.85 3.64 7.68
N ALA A 41 -4.76 4.36 7.91
CA ALA A 41 -3.41 3.90 7.69
C ALA A 41 -2.73 3.70 9.05
N VAL A 42 -2.20 2.51 9.29
CA VAL A 42 -1.53 2.14 10.54
C VAL A 42 -0.06 1.82 10.26
N ALA A 43 0.85 2.57 10.86
CA ALA A 43 2.29 2.43 10.69
C ALA A 43 3.01 2.16 12.02
N GLY A 44 4.26 1.69 11.96
CA GLY A 44 5.14 1.62 13.13
C GLY A 44 4.96 0.41 14.04
N THR A 45 4.20 -0.61 13.60
CA THR A 45 4.00 -1.85 14.36
C THR A 45 4.46 -3.10 13.61
N LEU A 46 5.00 -4.07 14.36
CA LEU A 46 5.30 -5.43 13.90
C LEU A 46 4.15 -6.42 14.20
N ARG A 47 3.19 -6.03 15.05
CA ARG A 47 2.00 -6.83 15.41
C ARG A 47 0.79 -5.91 15.55
N LEU A 48 -0.31 -6.23 14.87
CA LEU A 48 -1.58 -5.55 15.08
C LEU A 48 -1.97 -5.73 16.57
N GLY A 49 -1.92 -4.66 17.37
CA GLY A 49 -2.45 -4.65 18.74
C GLY A 49 -1.48 -4.55 19.93
N ASN A 50 -0.15 -4.76 19.79
CA ASN A 50 0.68 -5.03 20.98
C ASN A 50 1.80 -4.02 21.35
N ASN A 51 2.00 -2.91 20.63
CA ASN A 51 2.99 -1.89 21.02
C ASN A 51 2.48 -0.46 20.76
N ALA A 52 1.61 0.05 21.63
CA ALA A 52 0.93 1.34 21.48
C ALA A 52 1.87 2.54 21.28
N ASN A 53 3.07 2.53 21.88
CA ASN A 53 3.96 3.69 21.89
C ASN A 53 4.67 3.97 20.55
N ALA A 54 4.68 3.00 19.61
CA ALA A 54 5.31 3.16 18.30
C ALA A 54 4.29 3.15 17.14
N VAL A 55 3.03 2.84 17.43
CA VAL A 55 1.96 2.76 16.42
C VAL A 55 1.49 4.17 16.11
N GLN A 56 1.43 4.50 14.83
CA GLN A 56 0.81 5.73 14.35
C GLN A 56 -0.40 5.37 13.49
N VAL A 57 -1.53 6.00 13.77
CA VAL A 57 -2.77 5.83 13.02
C VAL A 57 -3.14 7.17 12.42
N SER A 58 -3.34 7.20 11.10
CA SER A 58 -3.86 8.36 10.39
C SER A 58 -5.10 7.99 9.61
N ASN A 59 -6.08 8.89 9.55
CA ASN A 59 -7.17 8.78 8.59
C ASN A 59 -6.65 9.04 7.18
N ILE A 60 -7.37 8.56 6.18
CA ILE A 60 -7.06 8.81 4.78
C ILE A 60 -7.91 9.97 4.29
N SER A 61 -7.28 11.04 3.82
CA SER A 61 -7.97 12.22 3.29
C SER A 61 -8.48 11.95 1.87
N ARG A 62 -7.66 11.31 1.03
CA ARG A 62 -8.05 10.82 -0.30
C ARG A 62 -7.14 9.69 -0.77
N ALA A 63 -7.65 8.91 -1.72
CA ALA A 63 -6.88 7.96 -2.50
C ALA A 63 -6.98 8.34 -3.98
N VAL A 64 -5.84 8.49 -4.64
CA VAL A 64 -5.73 8.79 -6.07
C VAL A 64 -5.30 7.52 -6.77
N LEU A 65 -6.24 6.87 -7.46
CA LEU A 65 -5.98 5.65 -8.21
C LEU A 65 -5.28 5.99 -9.53
N HIS A 66 -4.49 5.05 -10.06
CA HIS A 66 -4.00 5.17 -11.42
C HIS A 66 -5.18 5.31 -12.41
N PRO A 67 -5.15 6.27 -13.36
CA PRO A 67 -6.29 6.56 -14.23
C PRO A 67 -6.68 5.37 -15.13
N ASN A 68 -5.73 4.48 -15.41
CA ASN A 68 -5.93 3.26 -16.19
C ASN A 68 -6.01 1.99 -15.31
N PHE A 69 -6.32 2.13 -14.02
CA PHE A 69 -6.55 0.96 -13.17
C PHE A 69 -7.75 0.16 -13.69
N TYR A 70 -7.55 -1.14 -13.88
CA TYR A 70 -8.57 -2.04 -14.40
C TYR A 70 -8.36 -3.46 -13.87
N PHE A 71 -9.46 -4.15 -13.58
CA PHE A 71 -9.46 -5.57 -13.25
C PHE A 71 -10.77 -6.21 -13.70
N GLU A 72 -10.70 -7.49 -14.04
CA GLU A 72 -11.88 -8.31 -14.33
C GLU A 72 -12.20 -9.20 -13.14
N SER A 73 -13.48 -9.31 -12.77
CA SER A 73 -13.89 -10.08 -11.58
C SER A 73 -13.53 -11.57 -11.65
N ASN A 74 -13.41 -12.13 -12.86
CA ASN A 74 -13.08 -13.54 -13.10
C ASN A 74 -11.63 -13.76 -13.50
N SER A 75 -10.77 -12.74 -13.40
CA SER A 75 -9.35 -12.81 -13.74
C SER A 75 -8.50 -12.46 -12.52
N PRO A 76 -7.38 -13.18 -12.28
CA PRO A 76 -6.41 -12.76 -11.28
C PRO A 76 -5.62 -11.52 -11.71
N VAL A 77 -5.69 -11.13 -12.99
CA VAL A 77 -4.90 -10.03 -13.55
C VAL A 77 -5.49 -8.68 -13.13
N MET A 78 -4.63 -7.81 -12.61
CA MET A 78 -4.97 -6.42 -12.30
C MET A 78 -3.97 -5.51 -13.00
N HIS A 79 -4.48 -4.64 -13.86
CA HIS A 79 -3.67 -3.67 -14.58
C HIS A 79 -3.58 -2.38 -13.78
N ASN A 80 -2.36 -1.86 -13.63
CA ASN A 80 -2.07 -0.60 -12.95
C ASN A 80 -2.64 -0.54 -11.51
N ASP A 81 -2.50 -1.64 -10.76
CA ASP A 81 -2.98 -1.74 -9.36
C ASP A 81 -2.11 -0.92 -8.40
N ILE A 82 -2.20 0.39 -8.53
CA ILE A 82 -1.44 1.36 -7.74
C ILE A 82 -2.28 2.60 -7.41
N ALA A 83 -2.17 3.05 -6.17
CA ALA A 83 -2.77 4.28 -5.69
C ALA A 83 -1.79 5.10 -4.84
N ALA A 84 -1.88 6.42 -4.97
CA ALA A 84 -1.27 7.37 -4.05
C ALA A 84 -2.31 7.75 -3.00
N VAL A 85 -2.00 7.49 -1.74
CA VAL A 85 -2.91 7.63 -0.61
C VAL A 85 -2.41 8.76 0.28
N GLU A 86 -3.23 9.79 0.44
CA GLU A 86 -2.91 10.97 1.24
C GLU A 86 -3.47 10.81 2.66
N MET A 87 -2.62 11.07 3.65
CA MET A 87 -2.97 11.02 5.05
C MET A 87 -3.59 12.36 5.48
N GLU A 88 -4.60 12.32 6.35
CA GLU A 88 -5.14 13.53 6.98
C GLU A 88 -4.14 14.15 7.97
N THR A 89 -3.38 13.30 8.66
CA THR A 89 -2.32 13.73 9.59
C THR A 89 -0.97 13.13 9.20
N PRO A 90 0.12 13.92 9.21
CA PRO A 90 1.43 13.42 8.81
C PRO A 90 1.97 12.38 9.79
N PHE A 91 2.59 11.33 9.26
CA PHE A 91 3.43 10.42 10.04
C PHE A 91 4.67 11.14 10.57
N ILE A 92 5.02 10.84 11.82
CA ILE A 92 6.26 11.28 12.45
C ILE A 92 7.32 10.23 12.19
N PHE A 93 8.36 10.57 11.43
CA PHE A 93 9.43 9.62 11.12
C PHE A 93 10.26 9.30 12.35
N PHE A 94 10.50 8.01 12.57
CA PHE A 94 11.27 7.50 13.70
C PHE A 94 11.93 6.16 13.38
N ARG A 95 12.29 5.37 14.40
CA ARG A 95 12.93 4.05 14.23
C ARG A 95 12.06 3.06 13.46
N THR A 96 10.74 3.05 13.71
CA THR A 96 9.80 2.07 13.12
C THR A 96 8.96 2.62 11.97
N VAL A 97 8.99 3.94 11.76
CA VAL A 97 8.24 4.64 10.70
C VAL A 97 9.22 5.43 9.86
N ARG A 98 9.45 4.97 8.62
CA ARG A 98 10.37 5.61 7.66
C ARG A 98 9.80 5.50 6.26
N ASN A 99 10.22 6.43 5.41
CA ASN A 99 9.95 6.37 3.98
C ASN A 99 10.83 5.34 3.27
N ILE A 100 10.43 5.01 2.05
CA ILE A 100 11.26 4.34 1.06
C ILE A 100 11.61 5.30 -0.07
N ASN A 101 12.64 4.96 -0.84
CA ASN A 101 12.90 5.58 -2.13
C ASN A 101 12.24 4.74 -3.22
N LEU A 102 11.61 5.41 -4.19
CA LEU A 102 11.13 4.75 -5.39
C LEU A 102 12.27 4.60 -6.39
N PRO A 103 12.23 3.56 -7.24
CA PRO A 103 13.17 3.44 -8.34
C PRO A 103 13.01 4.57 -9.35
N TYR A 104 14.05 4.80 -10.13
CA TYR A 104 13.94 5.63 -11.31
C TYR A 104 13.06 4.94 -12.37
N LYS A 105 12.41 5.74 -13.24
CA LYS A 105 11.43 5.28 -14.23
C LYS A 105 11.91 4.13 -15.14
N SER A 106 13.21 4.01 -15.37
CA SER A 106 13.84 3.00 -16.24
C SER A 106 14.89 2.17 -15.50
N GLU A 107 14.83 2.16 -14.18
CA GLU A 107 15.72 1.32 -13.37
C GLU A 107 15.25 -0.13 -13.45
N GLU A 108 16.11 -0.99 -13.98
CA GLU A 108 15.88 -2.44 -14.04
C GLU A 108 16.52 -3.10 -12.81
N PHE A 109 15.70 -3.77 -12.01
CA PHE A 109 16.20 -4.62 -10.94
C PHE A 109 16.50 -6.01 -11.50
N PHE A 110 17.79 -6.27 -11.77
CA PHE A 110 18.26 -7.62 -12.04
C PHE A 110 18.32 -8.39 -10.72
N TRP A 111 17.34 -9.26 -10.49
CA TRP A 111 17.43 -10.29 -9.46
C TRP A 111 18.56 -11.26 -9.86
N LYS A 112 19.79 -11.03 -9.35
CA LYS A 112 20.86 -12.02 -9.48
C LYS A 112 20.48 -13.25 -8.64
N ASP A 113 20.07 -14.31 -9.34
CA ASP A 113 19.98 -15.71 -8.93
C ASP A 113 19.66 -16.00 -7.45
N HIS A 114 18.37 -16.14 -7.16
CA HIS A 114 17.90 -17.25 -6.32
C HIS A 114 16.72 -17.91 -7.04
N GLY A 115 16.97 -19.12 -7.55
CA GLY A 115 16.07 -19.87 -8.42
C GLY A 115 14.63 -19.92 -7.91
N CYS A 116 13.76 -19.21 -8.60
CA CYS A 116 12.35 -19.57 -8.69
C CYS A 116 12.14 -20.12 -10.10
N ARG A 117 12.37 -21.43 -10.27
CA ARG A 117 11.76 -22.18 -11.38
C ARG A 117 10.26 -22.16 -11.13
N LEU A 118 9.58 -21.10 -11.52
CA LEU A 118 8.19 -21.22 -11.90
C LEU A 118 8.21 -22.07 -13.17
N GLY A 119 7.92 -23.36 -13.00
CA GLY A 119 7.63 -24.24 -14.11
C GLY A 119 6.42 -23.68 -14.85
N CYS A 120 6.68 -22.91 -15.90
CA CYS A 120 5.84 -22.95 -17.09
C CYS A 120 6.03 -24.36 -17.67
N ASN A 121 5.31 -25.34 -17.11
CA ASN A 121 5.00 -26.54 -17.87
C ASN A 121 3.79 -26.19 -18.72
N GLU A 122 4.06 -26.12 -20.00
CA GLU A 122 3.17 -26.43 -21.12
C GLU A 122 2.02 -27.37 -20.71
N PHE A 123 0.78 -26.92 -20.87
CA PHE A 123 -0.30 -27.52 -21.68
C PHE A 123 -1.44 -26.50 -21.84
#